data_AF-A0A3E3DNN1-F1
#
_entry.id   AF-A0A3E3DNN1-F1
#
_cell.length_a   1.000
_cell.length_b   1.000
_cell.length_c   1.000
_cell.angle_alpha   90.00
_cell.angle_beta   90.00
_cell.angle_gamma   90.00
#
_symmetry.space_group_name_H-M   'P 1'
#
loop_
_entity.id
_entity.type
_entity.pdbx_description
1 polymer ?
#
loop_
_entity_poly.entity_id
_entity_poly.type
_entity_poly.pdbx_seq_one_letter_code
_entity_poly.pdbx_strand_id
1 'polypeptide(L)'
;MHLINNIIKIMESQNITAYKLEKDTGIKQSTFQGWKRGSEPSADKIYILLSYLNVSANELFGYDQARDLLNEPQKEMVSIMEDMEEREQWKAVGIIENYSQNIKSEVENESDESSISKIS
;
A
#
# COMPACT_ATOMS: atom_id res chain seq x y z
N MET A 1 -2.33 16.11 -9.72
CA MET A 1 -1.42 14.99 -10.07
C MET A 1 -0.09 15.22 -9.36
N HIS A 2 0.31 14.28 -8.50
CA HIS A 2 1.45 14.43 -7.58
C HIS A 2 2.69 13.60 -8.01
N LEU A 3 2.62 12.88 -9.15
CA LEU A 3 3.64 11.92 -9.59
C LEU A 3 5.04 12.55 -9.69
N ILE A 4 5.18 13.68 -10.39
CA ILE A 4 6.49 14.34 -10.53
C ILE A 4 7.06 14.80 -9.19
N ASN A 5 6.22 15.26 -8.25
CA ASN A 5 6.67 15.66 -6.92
C ASN A 5 7.18 14.45 -6.12
N ASN A 6 6.50 13.30 -6.23
CA ASN A 6 6.92 12.06 -5.57
C ASN A 6 8.23 11.52 -6.17
N ILE A 7 8.36 11.53 -7.50
CA ILE A 7 9.62 11.17 -8.18
C ILE A 7 10.76 12.05 -7.67
N ILE A 8 10.57 13.37 -7.58
CA ILE A 8 11.58 14.30 -7.06
C ILE A 8 11.93 13.96 -5.60
N LYS A 9 10.92 13.74 -4.75
CA LYS A 9 11.13 13.40 -3.33
C LYS A 9 11.94 12.10 -3.16
N ILE A 10 11.63 11.07 -3.95
CA ILE A 10 12.36 9.79 -3.94
C ILE A 10 13.80 9.97 -4.45
N MET A 11 13.98 10.75 -5.52
CA MET A 11 15.32 11.06 -6.02
C MET A 11 16.16 11.83 -4.98
N GLU A 12 15.56 12.80 -4.29
CA GLU A 12 16.22 13.57 -3.24
C GLU A 12 16.63 12.69 -2.05
N SER A 13 15.74 11.79 -1.58
CA SER A 13 16.06 10.88 -0.47
C SER A 13 17.19 9.89 -0.82
N GLN A 14 17.34 9.56 -2.11
CA GLN A 14 18.38 8.67 -2.62
C GLN A 14 19.63 9.41 -3.15
N ASN A 15 19.71 10.74 -3.01
CA ASN A 15 20.80 11.58 -3.56
C ASN A 15 21.02 11.40 -5.08
N ILE A 16 19.93 11.23 -5.83
CA ILE A 16 19.95 11.08 -7.29
C ILE A 16 19.64 12.43 -7.94
N THR A 17 20.56 12.91 -8.77
CA THR A 17 20.35 14.13 -9.57
C THR A 17 19.71 13.80 -10.91
N ALA A 18 19.08 14.78 -11.56
CA ALA A 18 18.55 14.60 -12.92
C ALA A 18 19.65 14.24 -13.94
N TYR A 19 20.87 14.71 -13.72
CA TYR A 19 22.05 14.32 -14.51
C TYR A 19 22.39 12.84 -14.32
N LYS A 20 22.40 12.35 -13.06
CA LYS A 20 22.65 10.94 -12.77
C LYS A 20 21.54 10.04 -13.34
N LEU A 21 20.28 10.46 -13.21
CA LEU A 21 19.14 9.78 -13.83
C LEU A 21 19.32 9.66 -15.35
N GLU A 22 19.67 10.74 -16.04
CA GLU A 22 19.91 10.70 -17.50
C GLU A 22 21.05 9.76 -17.86
N LYS A 23 22.16 9.82 -17.12
CA LYS A 23 23.33 8.97 -17.36
C LYS A 23 23.01 7.48 -17.19
N ASP A 24 22.25 7.14 -16.15
CA ASP A 24 22.03 5.75 -15.76
C ASP A 24 20.83 5.11 -16.48
N THR A 25 19.83 5.91 -16.87
CA THR A 25 18.57 5.42 -17.45
C THR A 25 18.32 5.85 -18.90
N GLY A 26 19.07 6.83 -19.41
CA GLY A 26 18.83 7.44 -20.71
C GLY A 26 17.62 8.39 -20.77
N ILE A 27 16.91 8.60 -19.65
CA ILE A 27 15.83 9.60 -19.57
C ILE A 27 16.46 10.99 -19.60
N LYS A 28 16.34 11.67 -20.75
CA LYS A 28 16.93 13.00 -20.95
C LYS A 28 16.46 13.99 -19.90
N GLN A 29 17.37 14.85 -19.42
CA GLN A 29 17.00 15.96 -18.54
C GLN A 29 15.91 16.85 -19.14
N SER A 30 15.89 17.05 -20.46
CA SER A 30 14.81 17.80 -21.12
C SER A 30 13.43 17.15 -20.99
N THR A 31 13.37 15.82 -20.99
CA THR A 31 12.14 15.07 -20.73
C THR A 31 11.71 15.24 -19.27
N PHE A 32 12.65 15.11 -18.34
CA PHE A 32 12.40 15.33 -16.92
C PHE A 32 11.91 16.77 -16.61
N GLN A 33 12.49 17.78 -17.27
CA GLN A 33 12.03 19.17 -17.18
C GLN A 33 10.65 19.35 -17.80
N GLY A 34 10.33 18.63 -18.87
CA GLY A 34 8.98 18.57 -19.42
C GLY A 34 7.97 18.07 -18.39
N TRP A 35 8.33 17.07 -17.58
CA TRP A 35 7.45 16.55 -16.54
C TRP A 35 7.18 17.56 -15.43
N LYS A 36 8.21 18.33 -15.03
CA LYS A 36 8.04 19.45 -14.09
C LYS A 36 7.11 20.55 -14.60
N ARG A 37 6.94 20.66 -15.92
CA ARG A 37 6.03 21.62 -16.57
C ARG A 37 4.63 21.05 -16.85
N GLY A 38 4.36 19.80 -16.46
CA GLY A 38 3.04 19.19 -16.55
C GLY A 38 2.84 18.18 -17.68
N SER A 39 3.89 17.77 -18.40
CA SER A 39 3.78 16.56 -19.24
C SER A 39 3.87 15.30 -18.38
N GLU A 40 3.24 14.22 -18.82
CA GLU A 40 3.24 12.96 -18.08
C GLU A 40 4.31 11.99 -18.61
N PRO A 41 4.98 11.22 -17.73
CA PRO A 41 5.81 10.09 -18.13
C PRO A 41 4.99 9.04 -18.88
N SER A 42 5.56 8.46 -19.94
CA SER A 42 4.97 7.28 -20.59
C SER A 42 5.15 6.02 -19.72
N ALA A 43 4.36 4.99 -19.96
CA ALA A 43 4.44 3.71 -19.24
C ALA A 43 5.87 3.13 -19.23
N ASP A 44 6.58 3.17 -20.36
CA ASP A 44 7.98 2.70 -20.44
C ASP A 44 8.92 3.46 -19.50
N LYS A 45 8.73 4.79 -19.38
CA LYS A 45 9.55 5.62 -18.50
C LYS A 45 9.21 5.40 -17.03
N ILE A 46 7.94 5.13 -16.73
CA ILE A 46 7.50 4.72 -15.39
C ILE A 46 8.17 3.40 -15.02
N TYR A 47 8.16 2.40 -15.90
CA TYR A 47 8.82 1.12 -15.65
C TYR A 47 10.33 1.26 -15.39
N ILE A 48 11.01 2.10 -16.17
CA ILE A 48 12.43 2.42 -15.96
C ILE A 48 12.64 3.07 -14.58
N LEU A 49 11.80 4.03 -14.20
CA LEU A 49 11.88 4.70 -12.91
C LEU A 49 11.66 3.75 -11.73
N LEU A 50 10.65 2.86 -11.80
CA LEU A 50 10.40 1.85 -10.78
C LEU A 50 11.63 0.96 -10.55
N SER A 51 12.21 0.48 -11.66
CA SER A 51 13.37 -0.39 -11.64
C SER A 51 14.62 0.32 -11.11
N TYR A 52 14.85 1.57 -11.54
CA TYR A 52 16.05 2.33 -11.18
C TYR A 52 16.01 2.88 -9.76
N LEU A 53 14.87 3.41 -9.32
CA LEU A 53 14.69 3.95 -7.97
C LEU A 53 14.43 2.83 -6.94
N ASN A 54 14.23 1.59 -7.40
CA ASN A 54 13.93 0.42 -6.57
C ASN A 54 12.75 0.66 -5.62
N VAL A 55 11.64 1.15 -6.19
CA VAL A 55 10.38 1.44 -5.47
C VAL A 55 9.20 0.73 -6.13
N SER A 56 8.16 0.50 -5.35
CA SER A 56 6.87 0.00 -5.85
C SER A 56 6.11 1.07 -6.64
N ALA A 57 5.14 0.63 -7.45
CA ALA A 57 4.23 1.55 -8.13
C ALA A 57 3.48 2.44 -7.13
N ASN A 58 3.06 1.87 -6.00
CA ASN A 58 2.33 2.62 -4.97
C ASN A 58 3.19 3.77 -4.42
N GLU A 59 4.45 3.51 -4.07
CA GLU A 59 5.36 4.56 -3.60
C GLU A 59 5.60 5.62 -4.68
N LEU A 60 5.85 5.21 -5.93
CA LEU A 60 6.11 6.15 -7.04
C LEU A 60 4.92 7.07 -7.30
N PHE A 61 3.70 6.51 -7.35
CA PHE A 61 2.47 7.28 -7.58
C PHE A 61 1.98 8.01 -6.32
N GLY A 62 2.58 7.75 -5.16
CA GLY A 62 2.14 8.30 -3.88
C GLY A 62 0.84 7.68 -3.38
N TYR A 63 0.52 6.47 -3.82
CA TYR A 63 -0.49 5.62 -3.19
C TYR A 63 0.08 4.96 -1.93
N ASP A 64 0.68 5.77 -1.05
CA ASP A 64 1.02 5.36 0.33
C ASP A 64 -0.22 5.40 1.24
N GLN A 65 -1.37 5.20 0.60
CA GLN A 65 -2.72 5.28 1.13
C GLN A 65 -3.18 3.94 1.67
N ALA A 66 -2.27 3.02 2.02
CA ALA A 66 -2.67 1.77 2.66
C ALA A 66 -3.58 2.06 3.87
N ARG A 67 -3.27 3.12 4.64
CA ARG A 67 -4.10 3.63 5.73
C ARG A 67 -5.38 4.35 5.28
N ASP A 68 -5.40 5.00 4.12
CA ASP A 68 -6.62 5.66 3.60
C ASP A 68 -7.60 4.64 3.00
N LEU A 69 -7.13 3.46 2.63
CA LEU A 69 -7.95 2.31 2.20
C LEU A 69 -8.56 1.55 3.40
N LEU A 70 -8.08 1.80 4.62
CA LEU A 70 -8.64 1.21 5.83
C LEU A 70 -9.94 1.92 6.20
N ASN A 71 -10.93 1.16 6.66
CA ASN A 71 -12.08 1.74 7.36
C ASN A 71 -11.69 2.21 8.76
N GLU A 72 -12.55 2.98 9.41
CA GLU A 72 -12.24 3.56 10.73
C GLU A 72 -11.82 2.52 11.79
N PRO A 73 -12.50 1.37 11.94
CA PRO A 73 -12.02 0.31 12.83
C PRO A 73 -10.62 -0.20 12.52
N GLN A 74 -10.29 -0.37 11.23
CA GLN A 74 -8.98 -0.83 10.80
C GLN A 74 -7.88 0.22 11.05
N LYS A 75 -8.19 1.52 10.90
CA LYS A 75 -7.24 2.60 11.22
C LYS A 75 -6.91 2.63 12.70
N GLU A 76 -7.95 2.55 13.55
CA GLU A 76 -7.78 2.50 15.00
C GLU A 76 -6.94 1.29 15.41
N MET A 77 -7.23 0.13 14.82
CA MET A 77 -6.48 -1.09 15.05
C MET A 77 -4.99 -0.94 14.71
N VAL A 78 -4.68 -0.34 13.56
CA VAL A 78 -3.29 -0.06 13.16
C VAL A 78 -2.62 0.90 14.16
N SER A 79 -3.31 1.97 14.58
CA SER A 79 -2.77 2.91 15.57
C SER A 79 -2.44 2.21 16.89
N ILE A 80 -3.35 1.37 17.40
CA ILE A 80 -3.13 0.63 18.64
C ILE A 80 -1.97 -0.34 18.49
N MET A 81 -1.89 -1.07 17.37
CA MET A 81 -0.84 -2.04 17.13
C MET A 81 0.55 -1.38 17.05
N GLU A 82 0.67 -0.22 16.41
CA GLU A 82 1.95 0.50 16.30
C GLU A 82 2.53 0.94 17.65
N ASP A 83 1.68 1.21 18.63
CA ASP A 83 2.07 1.56 20.00
C ASP A 83 2.40 0.33 20.88
N MET A 84 2.13 -0.88 20.38
CA MET A 84 2.35 -2.13 21.12
C MET A 84 3.67 -2.79 20.74
N GLU A 85 4.32 -3.40 21.73
CA GLU A 85 5.44 -4.32 21.49
C GLU A 85 5.01 -5.51 20.62
N GLU A 86 5.88 -5.96 19.71
CA GLU A 86 5.56 -7.00 18.72
C GLU A 86 5.00 -8.29 19.37
N ARG A 87 5.53 -8.69 20.53
CA ARG A 87 5.02 -9.84 21.28
C ARG A 87 3.56 -9.69 21.71
N GLU A 88 3.14 -8.49 22.09
CA GLU A 88 1.77 -8.22 22.50
C GLU A 88 0.86 -8.10 21.27
N GLN A 89 1.37 -7.58 20.14
CA GLN A 89 0.63 -7.58 18.87
C GLN A 89 0.24 -9.00 18.46
N TRP A 90 1.15 -9.97 18.53
CA TRP A 90 0.87 -11.38 18.21
C TRP A 90 -0.21 -12.00 19.11
N LYS A 91 -0.24 -11.65 20.39
CA LYS A 91 -1.31 -12.11 21.30
C LYS A 91 -2.67 -11.53 20.88
N ALA A 92 -2.71 -10.25 20.52
CA ALA A 92 -3.92 -9.60 20.03
C ALA A 92 -4.44 -10.27 18.74
N VAL A 93 -3.55 -10.60 17.80
CA VAL A 93 -3.89 -11.38 16.59
C VAL A 93 -4.53 -12.71 16.95
N GLY A 94 -3.94 -13.48 17.87
CA GLY A 94 -4.50 -14.77 18.29
C GLY A 94 -5.89 -14.67 18.93
N ILE A 95 -6.15 -13.60 19.70
CA ILE A 95 -7.49 -13.34 20.27
C ILE A 95 -8.51 -13.11 19.15
N ILE A 96 -8.16 -12.32 18.14
CA ILE A 96 -9.03 -12.00 17.00
C ILE A 96 -9.30 -13.24 16.14
N GLU A 97 -8.27 -14.06 15.93
CA GLU A 97 -8.43 -15.33 15.23
C GLU A 97 -9.40 -16.24 15.96
N ASN A 98 -9.25 -16.41 17.28
CA ASN A 98 -10.16 -17.22 18.08
C ASN A 98 -11.60 -16.70 18.01
N TYR A 99 -11.80 -15.39 18.17
CA TYR A 99 -13.10 -14.76 18.05
C TYR A 99 -13.71 -14.97 16.65
N SER A 100 -12.92 -14.83 15.59
CA SER A 100 -13.37 -15.05 14.21
C SER A 100 -13.80 -16.50 13.95
N GLN A 101 -13.08 -17.48 14.51
CA GLN A 101 -13.44 -18.89 14.38
C GLN A 101 -14.75 -19.22 15.13
N ASN A 102 -14.95 -18.66 16.33
CA ASN A 102 -16.17 -18.87 17.10
C ASN A 102 -17.40 -18.34 16.35
N ILE A 103 -17.33 -17.11 15.80
CA ILE A 103 -18.43 -16.56 14.99
C ILE A 103 -18.76 -17.45 13.80
N LYS A 104 -17.75 -17.95 13.08
CA LYS A 104 -17.97 -18.84 11.93
C LYS A 104 -18.71 -20.11 12.36
N SER A 105 -18.31 -20.71 13.49
CA SER A 105 -18.96 -21.90 14.01
C SER A 105 -20.42 -21.65 14.44
N GLU A 106 -20.73 -20.49 15.03
CA GLU A 106 -22.09 -20.13 15.42
C GLU A 106 -23.01 -19.96 14.19
N VAL A 107 -22.51 -19.29 13.15
CA VAL A 107 -23.26 -19.09 11.89
C VAL A 107 -23.51 -20.42 11.17
N GLU A 108 -22.55 -21.34 11.15
CA GLU A 108 -22.71 -22.67 10.56
C GLU A 108 -23.78 -23.47 11.31
N ASN A 109 -23.73 -23.49 12.65
CA ASN A 109 -24.70 -24.21 13.49
C ASN A 109 -26.13 -23.66 13.34
N GLU A 110 -26.32 -22.34 13.29
CA GLU A 110 -27.65 -21.73 13.07
C GLU A 110 -28.23 -22.03 11.68
N SER A 111 -27.37 -22.14 10.66
CA SER A 111 -27.78 -22.48 9.30
C SER A 111 -28.26 -23.93 9.15
N ASP A 112 -27.65 -24.85 9.90
CA ASP A 112 -28.04 -26.26 9.94
C ASP A 112 -29.35 -26.47 10.72
N GLU A 113 -29.53 -25.80 11.87
CA GLU A 113 -30.79 -25.86 12.64
C GLU A 113 -31.98 -25.24 11.88
N SER A 114 -31.76 -24.13 11.16
CA SER A 114 -32.77 -23.52 10.28
C SER A 114 -33.19 -24.45 9.13
N SER A 115 -32.27 -25.30 8.65
CA SER A 115 -32.54 -26.25 7.58
C SER A 115 -33.33 -27.47 8.05
N ILE A 116 -33.08 -27.94 9.28
CA ILE A 116 -33.79 -29.09 9.89
C ILE A 116 -35.24 -28.71 10.25
N SER A 117 -35.47 -27.50 10.76
CA SER A 117 -36.81 -27.03 11.17
C SER A 117 -37.80 -26.82 10.00
N LYS A 118 -37.33 -26.67 8.76
CA LYS A 118 -38.20 -26.52 7.57
C LYS A 118 -38.69 -27.84 6.97
N ILE A 119 -38.17 -28.98 7.44
CA ILE A 119 -38.47 -30.32 6.91
C ILE A 119 -39.49 -31.07 7.79
N SER A 120 -39.84 -30.52 8.96
CA SER A 120 -40.86 -31.06 9.89
C SER A 120 -42.21 -30.37 9.71
#